data_AF-A0A835GIC6-F1
#
_entry.id   AF-A0A835GIC6-F1
#
_cell.length_a   1.000
_cell.length_b   1.000
_cell.length_c   1.000
_cell.angle_alpha   90.00
_cell.angle_beta   90.00
_cell.angle_gamma   90.00
#
_symmetry.space_group_name_H-M   'P 1'
#
loop_
_entity.id
_entity.type
_entity.pdbx_description
1 polymer ?
#
loop_
_entity_poly.entity_id
_entity_poly.type
_entity_poly.pdbx_seq_one_letter_code
_entity_poly.pdbx_strand_id
1 'polypeptide(L)'
;MLTLLSVLTIAVEQVFAQDTIKEHQRLQACGGRLKGPVGTLTTPNFPNPFHVPIKWKWIIEHDIVNGTISIYFTQQYTTSGLTFTEYMYYDESYKLGERRALTLTDENITRIKWLQVSFL
;
A
#
# COMPACT_ATOMS: atom_id res chain seq x y z
N MET A 1 -10.83 9.83 28.60
CA MET A 1 -11.56 8.63 28.13
C MET A 1 -11.03 8.32 26.73
N LEU A 2 -9.96 7.53 26.66
CA LEU A 2 -9.26 7.18 25.42
C LEU A 2 -10.17 6.26 24.62
N THR A 3 -10.90 6.79 23.65
CA THR A 3 -11.50 5.96 22.61
C THR A 3 -10.35 5.27 21.88
N LEU A 4 -10.20 3.96 22.08
CA LEU A 4 -9.47 3.10 21.16
C LEU A 4 -10.15 3.24 19.79
N LEU A 5 -9.73 4.24 19.01
CA LEU A 5 -9.89 4.20 17.57
C LEU A 5 -9.03 3.03 17.12
N SER A 6 -9.66 1.92 16.78
CA SER A 6 -9.01 0.81 16.09
C SER A 6 -8.60 1.32 14.70
N VAL A 7 -7.51 2.09 14.63
CA VAL A 7 -6.99 2.62 13.38
C VAL A 7 -6.28 1.48 12.68
N LEU A 8 -7.04 0.73 11.90
CA LEU A 8 -6.48 -0.35 11.14
C LEU A 8 -5.87 0.18 9.85
N THR A 9 -4.63 -0.24 9.61
CA THR A 9 -3.82 0.31 8.53
C THR A 9 -3.46 -0.78 7.53
N ILE A 10 -3.72 -0.51 6.25
CA ILE A 10 -3.11 -1.29 5.16
C ILE A 10 -1.92 -0.49 4.61
N ALA A 11 -0.74 -1.05 4.75
CA ALA A 11 0.45 -0.59 4.06
C ALA A 11 0.56 -1.25 2.68
N VAL A 12 0.69 -0.45 1.64
CA VAL A 12 0.98 -0.95 0.28
C VAL A 12 2.40 -0.56 -0.08
N GLU A 13 3.28 -1.53 -0.30
CA GLU A 13 4.66 -1.30 -0.73
C GLU A 13 4.96 -2.01 -2.06
N GLN A 14 5.69 -1.32 -2.95
CA GLN A 14 6.32 -1.93 -4.12
C GLN A 14 7.77 -2.29 -3.80
N VAL A 15 8.14 -3.55 -4.05
CA VAL A 15 9.49 -4.08 -3.74
C VAL A 15 10.31 -4.18 -5.02
N PHE A 16 11.49 -3.54 -5.04
CA PHE A 16 12.51 -3.77 -6.06
C PHE A 16 13.65 -4.63 -5.47
N ALA A 17 14.22 -5.52 -6.29
CA ALA A 17 15.51 -6.14 -6.02
C ALA A 17 16.61 -5.07 -6.21
N GLN A 18 17.39 -4.80 -5.17
CA GLN A 18 18.48 -3.83 -5.22
C GLN A 18 19.77 -4.56 -5.62
N ASP A 19 20.52 -4.01 -6.58
CA ASP A 19 21.98 -4.08 -6.52
C ASP A 19 22.59 -2.70 -6.79
N THR A 20 23.34 -2.23 -5.77
CA THR A 20 24.27 -1.09 -5.71
C THR A 20 23.76 0.35 -5.82
N ILE A 21 24.35 1.19 -4.96
CA ILE A 21 24.04 2.56 -4.59
C ILE A 21 24.50 3.56 -5.67
N LYS A 22 23.63 4.46 -6.14
CA LYS A 22 23.99 5.82 -6.57
C LYS A 22 22.85 6.81 -6.28
N GLU A 23 23.02 7.61 -5.22
CA GLU A 23 22.21 8.79 -4.94
C GLU A 23 22.48 9.88 -5.99
N HIS A 24 21.58 10.08 -6.96
CA HIS A 24 21.40 11.42 -7.54
C HIS A 24 20.05 11.69 -8.21
N GLN A 25 19.07 10.80 -8.11
CA GLN A 25 17.71 11.14 -8.51
C GLN A 25 16.92 11.42 -7.25
N ARG A 26 16.42 12.67 -7.11
CA ARG A 26 15.36 12.98 -6.14
C ARG A 26 14.25 11.97 -6.39
N LEU A 27 14.19 10.92 -5.57
CA LEU A 27 13.06 10.00 -5.50
C LEU A 27 11.86 10.90 -5.31
N GLN A 28 10.99 11.01 -6.33
CA GLN A 28 9.73 11.69 -6.17
C GLN A 28 9.05 11.03 -4.97
N ALA A 29 8.83 11.80 -3.90
CA ALA A 29 8.08 11.31 -2.76
C ALA A 29 6.71 10.88 -3.28
N CYS A 30 6.45 9.59 -3.25
CA CYS A 30 5.23 8.99 -3.76
C CYS A 30 4.73 7.95 -2.77
N GLY A 31 3.42 7.90 -2.63
CA GLY A 31 2.79 7.36 -1.43
C GLY A 31 2.13 8.45 -0.61
N GLY A 32 1.60 8.07 0.55
CA GLY A 32 0.86 8.97 1.41
C GLY A 32 -0.07 8.22 2.37
N ARG A 33 -0.91 8.97 3.06
CA ARG A 33 -1.87 8.45 4.03
C ARG A 33 -3.29 8.80 3.57
N LEU A 34 -4.14 7.79 3.42
CA LEU A 34 -5.56 7.94 3.06
C LEU A 34 -6.40 7.64 4.29
N LYS A 35 -7.28 8.57 4.68
CA LYS A 35 -8.20 8.44 5.83
C LYS A 35 -9.68 8.59 5.44
N GLY A 36 -9.95 8.76 4.15
CA GLY A 36 -11.31 8.95 3.64
C GLY A 36 -12.05 7.63 3.39
N PRO A 37 -13.38 7.67 3.24
CA PRO A 37 -14.17 6.48 2.89
C PRO A 37 -13.83 5.92 1.49
N VAL A 38 -13.29 6.77 0.61
CA VAL A 38 -12.82 6.44 -0.73
C VAL A 38 -11.54 7.22 -1.01
N GLY A 39 -10.63 6.62 -1.78
CA GLY A 39 -9.43 7.27 -2.28
C GLY A 39 -8.88 6.55 -3.50
N THR A 40 -7.82 7.10 -4.10
CA THR A 40 -7.17 6.49 -5.27
C THR A 40 -5.67 6.37 -5.01
N LEU A 41 -5.12 5.20 -5.32
CA LEU A 41 -3.70 4.91 -5.28
C LEU A 41 -3.15 5.04 -6.68
N THR A 42 -2.21 5.95 -6.91
CA THR A 42 -1.57 6.13 -8.22
C THR A 42 -0.06 6.23 -8.08
N THR A 43 0.66 5.71 -9.06
CA THR A 43 2.08 6.01 -9.23
C THR A 43 2.27 7.45 -9.71
N PRO A 44 3.45 8.06 -9.50
CA PRO A 44 3.79 9.32 -10.12
C PRO A 44 3.64 9.24 -11.64
N ASN A 45 3.30 10.36 -12.27
CA ASN A 45 3.20 10.53 -13.72
C ASN A 45 2.17 9.65 -14.44
N PHE A 46 1.38 8.82 -13.73
CA PHE A 46 0.30 8.03 -14.33
C PHE A 46 -0.64 8.93 -15.17
N PRO A 47 -1.02 8.53 -16.41
CA PRO A 47 -0.83 7.21 -17.03
C PRO A 47 0.52 7.02 -17.75
N ASN A 48 1.42 8.00 -17.71
CA ASN A 48 2.75 7.88 -18.31
C ASN A 48 3.67 6.99 -17.45
N PRO A 49 4.75 6.44 -18.03
CA PRO A 49 5.76 5.71 -17.28
C PRO A 49 6.37 6.55 -16.16
N PHE A 50 6.60 5.93 -15.01
CA PHE A 50 7.35 6.51 -13.91
C PHE A 50 8.81 6.04 -13.95
N HIS A 51 9.70 6.82 -13.34
CA HIS A 51 11.12 6.47 -13.25
C HIS A 51 11.33 5.31 -12.26
N VAL A 52 12.19 4.36 -12.62
CA VAL A 52 12.63 3.26 -11.77
C VAL A 52 14.11 3.45 -11.36
N PRO A 53 14.53 3.01 -10.16
CA PRO A 53 13.73 2.35 -9.12
C PRO A 53 12.82 3.34 -8.40
N ILE A 54 11.63 2.88 -7.99
CA ILE A 54 10.69 3.68 -7.21
C ILE A 54 10.32 2.92 -5.94
N LYS A 55 10.35 3.58 -4.78
CA LYS A 55 9.80 3.00 -3.56
C LYS A 55 8.70 3.91 -3.06
N TRP A 56 7.51 3.34 -2.94
CA TRP A 56 6.34 4.06 -2.47
C TRP A 56 5.59 3.23 -1.44
N LYS A 57 5.00 3.93 -0.48
CA LYS A 57 4.25 3.38 0.63
C LYS A 57 2.95 4.15 0.79
N TRP A 58 1.81 3.46 0.68
CA TRP A 58 0.52 4.04 1.09
C TRP A 58 0.07 3.45 2.40
N ILE A 59 -0.48 4.30 3.26
CA ILE A 59 -1.06 3.97 4.56
C ILE A 59 -2.55 4.26 4.43
N ILE A 60 -3.37 3.21 4.33
CA ILE A 60 -4.82 3.34 4.22
C ILE A 60 -5.43 3.07 5.58
N GLU A 61 -6.13 4.06 6.11
CA GLU A 61 -6.70 4.05 7.45
C GLU A 61 -8.17 4.34 7.44
N HIS A 62 -8.81 3.82 8.48
CA HIS A 62 -10.24 3.79 8.58
C HIS A 62 -10.64 3.60 10.05
N ASP A 63 -11.64 4.36 10.48
CA ASP A 63 -12.07 4.42 11.88
C ASP A 63 -13.45 3.77 12.12
N ILE A 64 -13.99 3.01 11.16
CA ILE A 64 -15.31 2.35 11.33
C ILE A 64 -15.14 0.97 11.96
N VAL A 65 -15.87 0.74 13.04
CA VAL A 65 -15.94 -0.57 13.71
C VAL A 65 -16.56 -1.59 12.75
N ASN A 66 -15.93 -2.76 12.62
CA ASN A 66 -16.33 -3.84 11.69
C ASN A 66 -16.40 -3.41 10.23
N GLY A 67 -15.68 -2.34 9.86
CA GLY A 67 -15.62 -1.92 8.48
C GLY A 67 -14.79 -2.88 7.63
N THR A 68 -14.68 -2.54 6.35
CA THR A 68 -13.97 -3.36 5.37
C THR A 68 -13.22 -2.43 4.44
N ILE A 69 -11.94 -2.71 4.21
CA ILE A 69 -11.16 -2.01 3.20
C ILE A 69 -11.19 -2.86 1.93
N SER A 70 -11.71 -2.26 0.86
CA SER A 70 -11.75 -2.86 -0.48
C SER A 70 -10.86 -2.07 -1.42
N ILE A 71 -9.93 -2.76 -2.09
CA ILE A 71 -8.99 -2.19 -3.05
C ILE A 71 -9.25 -2.85 -4.40
N TYR A 72 -9.47 -2.05 -5.44
CA TYR A 72 -9.69 -2.54 -6.80
C TYR A 72 -8.51 -2.12 -7.69
N PHE A 73 -7.97 -3.07 -8.45
CA PHE A 73 -6.89 -2.83 -9.41
C PHE A 73 -7.50 -2.48 -10.77
N THR A 74 -7.60 -1.18 -11.04
CA THR A 74 -8.16 -0.67 -12.31
C THR A 74 -7.14 -0.72 -13.43
N GLN A 75 -5.87 -0.40 -13.13
CA GLN A 75 -4.76 -0.41 -14.09
C GLN A 75 -3.48 -0.80 -13.35
N GLN A 76 -2.80 -1.85 -13.84
CA GLN A 76 -1.59 -2.37 -13.22
C GLN A 76 -0.60 -2.84 -14.29
N TYR A 77 0.60 -2.25 -14.26
CA TYR A 77 1.64 -2.46 -15.29
C TYR A 77 3.02 -2.73 -14.67
N THR A 78 3.09 -3.08 -13.38
CA THR A 78 4.38 -3.29 -12.68
C THR A 78 4.89 -4.72 -12.89
N THR A 79 6.21 -4.88 -12.93
CA THR A 79 6.93 -6.18 -12.97
C THR A 79 7.69 -6.46 -11.66
N SER A 80 7.40 -5.64 -10.65
CA SER A 80 7.97 -5.72 -9.31
C SER A 80 6.74 -5.71 -8.41
N GLY A 81 6.55 -6.81 -7.71
CA GLY A 81 5.32 -7.10 -6.99
C GLY A 81 4.81 -5.99 -6.06
N LEU A 82 3.52 -6.06 -5.71
CA LEU A 82 2.91 -5.19 -4.70
C LEU A 82 2.58 -6.01 -3.46
N THR A 83 3.00 -5.55 -2.28
CA THR A 83 2.66 -6.21 -1.02
C THR A 83 1.70 -5.35 -0.21
N PHE A 84 0.61 -5.98 0.23
CA PHE A 84 -0.40 -5.42 1.12
C PHE A 84 -0.23 -6.07 2.49
N THR A 85 0.05 -5.23 3.49
CA THR A 85 0.24 -5.66 4.86
C THR A 85 -0.74 -4.93 5.75
N GLU A 86 -1.49 -5.68 6.53
CA GLU A 86 -2.43 -5.20 7.53
C GLU A 86 -1.73 -5.05 8.88
N TYR A 87 -2.11 -4.01 9.62
CA TYR A 87 -1.67 -3.75 10.98
C TYR A 87 -2.86 -3.40 11.89
N MET A 88 -2.89 -3.98 13.09
CA MET A 88 -3.82 -3.58 14.15
C MET A 88 -3.58 -2.14 14.62
N TYR A 89 -2.31 -1.72 14.60
CA TYR A 89 -1.89 -0.35 14.84
C TYR A 89 -0.64 -0.07 14.01
N TYR A 90 -0.62 1.08 13.32
CA TYR A 90 0.52 1.52 12.54
C TYR A 90 0.92 2.95 12.89
N ASP A 91 2.16 3.09 13.33
CA ASP A 91 2.91 4.32 13.38
C ASP A 91 4.31 4.07 12.82
N GLU A 92 5.01 5.11 12.36
CA GLU A 92 6.36 4.93 11.82
C GLU A 92 7.35 4.45 12.90
N SER A 93 7.11 4.80 14.16
CA SER A 93 7.92 4.34 15.30
C SER A 93 7.48 2.99 15.88
N TYR A 94 6.21 2.60 15.68
CA TYR A 94 5.64 1.42 16.32
C TYR A 94 4.54 0.77 15.47
N LYS A 95 4.64 -0.54 15.27
CA LYS A 95 3.69 -1.34 14.50
C LYS A 95 3.25 -2.55 15.31
N LEU A 96 1.96 -2.89 15.26
CA LEU A 96 1.39 -4.03 15.98
C LEU A 96 0.49 -4.86 15.07
N GLY A 97 0.54 -6.18 15.27
CA GLY A 97 -0.36 -7.12 14.58
C GLY A 97 -0.12 -7.20 13.07
N GLU A 98 1.15 -7.16 12.66
CA GLU A 98 1.53 -7.27 11.24
C GLU A 98 1.02 -8.59 10.64
N ARG A 99 0.23 -8.48 9.57
CA ARG A 99 -0.26 -9.62 8.81
C ARG A 99 -0.21 -9.32 7.31
N ARG A 100 0.48 -10.16 6.56
CA ARG A 100 0.53 -10.03 5.10
C ARG A 100 -0.80 -10.46 4.49
N ALA A 101 -1.55 -9.51 3.94
CA ALA A 101 -2.88 -9.73 3.37
C ALA A 101 -2.81 -10.22 1.91
N LEU A 102 -1.90 -9.66 1.11
CA LEU A 102 -1.73 -10.04 -0.29
C LEU A 102 -0.31 -9.70 -0.78
N THR A 103 0.25 -10.55 -1.62
CA THR A 103 1.45 -10.24 -2.42
C THR A 103 1.14 -10.51 -3.89
N LEU A 104 1.13 -9.44 -4.67
CA LEU A 104 1.09 -9.51 -6.12
C LEU A 104 2.50 -9.75 -6.64
N THR A 105 2.66 -10.73 -7.51
CA THR A 105 3.90 -11.09 -8.21
C THR A 105 3.63 -11.08 -9.70
N ASP A 106 4.67 -11.10 -10.54
CA ASP A 106 4.53 -11.10 -12.00
C ASP A 106 3.63 -12.23 -12.53
N GLU A 107 3.52 -13.33 -11.79
CA GLU A 107 2.69 -14.49 -12.15
C GLU A 107 1.19 -14.27 -11.91
N ASN A 108 0.84 -13.51 -10.86
CA ASN A 108 -0.55 -13.36 -10.41
C ASN A 108 -1.13 -11.96 -10.66
N ILE A 109 -0.27 -10.99 -11.01
CA ILE A 109 -0.61 -9.57 -11.13
C ILE A 109 -1.72 -9.26 -12.14
N THR A 110 -1.84 -10.08 -13.19
CA THR A 110 -2.91 -9.93 -14.19
C THR A 110 -4.22 -10.59 -13.77
N ARG A 111 -4.17 -11.59 -12.89
CA ARG A 111 -5.30 -12.44 -12.48
C ARG A 111 -6.05 -11.85 -11.29
N ILE A 112 -5.34 -11.27 -10.34
CA ILE A 112 -5.92 -10.70 -9.13
C ILE A 112 -6.39 -9.26 -9.44
N LYS A 113 -7.68 -8.99 -9.23
CA LYS A 113 -8.31 -7.70 -9.57
C LYS A 113 -8.73 -6.87 -8.37
N TRP A 114 -8.77 -7.46 -7.19
CA TRP A 114 -9.14 -6.77 -5.98
C TRP A 114 -8.60 -7.47 -4.74
N LEU A 115 -8.57 -6.73 -3.64
CA LEU A 115 -8.32 -7.21 -2.28
C LEU A 115 -9.43 -6.65 -1.40
N GLN A 116 -10.03 -7.50 -0.58
CA GLN A 116 -10.93 -7.06 0.49
C GLN A 116 -10.42 -7.63 1.80
N VAL A 117 -10.29 -6.77 2.79
CA VAL A 117 -9.96 -7.18 4.15
C VAL A 117 -11.09 -6.69 5.05
N SER A 118 -11.75 -7.64 5.69
CA SER A 118 -12.85 -7.39 6.62
C SER A 118 -12.36 -7.57 8.04
N PHE A 119 -12.87 -6.73 8.94
CA PHE A 119 -12.43 -6.68 10.33
C PHE A 119 -13.59 -7.12 11.23
N LEU A 120 -13.28 -8.02 12.18
CA LEU A 120 -14.21 -8.58 13.16
C LEU A 120 -14.02 -7.90 14.53
#